data_AF-W7L176-F1
#
_entry.id   AF-W7L176-F1
#
_cell.length_a   1.000
_cell.length_b   1.000
_cell.length_c   1.000
_cell.angle_alpha   90.00
_cell.angle_beta   90.00
_cell.angle_gamma   90.00
#
_symmetry.space_group_name_H-M   'P 1'
#
loop_
_entity.id
_entity.type
_entity.pdbx_description
1 polymer ?
#
loop_
_entity_poly.entity_id
_entity_poly.type
_entity_poly.pdbx_seq_one_letter_code
_entity_poly.pdbx_strand_id
1 'polypeptide(L)'
;MINTLCKNAYETAKSKGWHDESRETGTLLALIHSEVSEALEADRRGDHENFAEELADILIRVFDLCGAKDIDLEKAVISKMERNKGRSYKHGGKAY
;
A
#
# COMPACT_ATOMS: atom_id res chain seq x y z
N MET A 1 2.69 -0.37 15.22
CA MET A 1 2.95 -1.62 14.46
C MET A 1 3.12 -1.32 12.97
N ILE A 2 2.21 -0.58 12.34
CA ILE A 2 2.30 -0.19 10.93
C ILE A 2 3.55 0.67 10.67
N ASN A 3 3.87 1.62 11.55
CA ASN A 3 5.04 2.47 11.36
C ASN A 3 6.36 1.66 11.39
N THR A 4 6.41 0.57 12.16
CA THR A 4 7.54 -0.36 12.16
C THR A 4 7.65 -1.09 10.81
N LEU A 5 6.53 -1.51 10.23
CA LEU A 5 6.49 -2.14 8.90
C LEU A 5 6.92 -1.16 7.80
N CYS A 6 6.45 0.10 7.84
CA CYS A 6 6.91 1.16 6.95
C CYS A 6 8.43 1.34 7.00
N LYS A 7 8.99 1.43 8.21
CA LYS A 7 10.44 1.53 8.40
C LYS A 7 11.17 0.32 7.83
N ASN A 8 10.72 -0.90 8.15
CA ASN A 8 11.39 -2.12 7.70
C ASN A 8 11.34 -2.31 6.17
N ALA A 9 10.20 -2.01 5.54
CA ALA A 9 10.05 -2.06 4.09
C ALA A 9 11.00 -1.05 3.41
N TYR A 10 11.02 0.19 3.91
CA TYR A 10 11.91 1.22 3.40
C TYR A 10 13.40 0.87 3.55
N GLU A 11 13.84 0.45 4.74
CA GLU A 11 15.24 0.08 4.97
C GLU A 11 15.64 -1.13 4.11
N THR A 12 14.73 -2.10 3.92
CA THR A 12 14.98 -3.24 3.03
C THR A 12 15.12 -2.78 1.59
N ALA A 13 14.19 -1.97 1.07
CA ALA A 13 14.25 -1.44 -0.28
C ALA A 13 15.52 -0.62 -0.51
N LYS A 14 15.88 0.24 0.46
CA LYS A 14 17.10 1.04 0.46
C LYS A 14 18.36 0.16 0.44
N SER A 15 18.42 -0.89 1.25
CA SER A 15 19.55 -1.83 1.27
C SER A 15 19.78 -2.57 -0.06
N LYS A 16 18.75 -2.59 -0.92
CA LYS A 16 18.78 -3.21 -2.25
C LYS A 16 18.99 -2.19 -3.38
N GLY A 17 19.26 -0.92 -3.06
CA GLY A 17 19.54 0.13 -4.04
C GLY A 17 18.30 0.75 -4.69
N TRP A 18 17.09 0.42 -4.23
CA TRP A 18 15.86 0.97 -4.83
C TRP A 18 15.66 2.46 -4.58
N HIS A 19 16.44 3.05 -3.66
CA HIS A 19 16.43 4.46 -3.28
C HIS A 19 17.77 5.16 -3.53
N ASP A 20 18.68 4.56 -4.32
CA ASP A 20 19.97 5.19 -4.67
C ASP A 20 19.78 6.45 -5.53
N GLU A 21 18.71 6.46 -6.33
CA GLU A 21 18.28 7.59 -7.13
C GLU A 21 16.90 8.08 -6.66
N SER A 22 16.68 9.39 -6.76
CA SER A 22 15.38 9.99 -6.49
C SER A 22 14.34 9.50 -7.50
N ARG A 23 13.20 9.03 -7.01
CA ARG A 23 12.06 8.64 -7.83
C ARG A 23 10.91 9.61 -7.65
N GLU A 24 10.25 9.93 -8.74
CA GLU A 24 9.02 10.70 -8.69
C GLU A 24 7.93 9.94 -7.92
N THR A 25 7.10 10.67 -7.19
CA THR A 25 5.95 10.08 -6.48
C THR A 25 5.03 9.33 -7.44
N GLY A 26 4.86 9.83 -8.68
CA GLY A 26 4.05 9.17 -9.71
C GLY A 26 4.55 7.77 -10.06
N THR A 27 5.87 7.59 -10.16
CA THR A 27 6.50 6.28 -10.40
C THR A 27 6.21 5.31 -9.27
N LEU A 28 6.36 5.75 -8.01
CA LEU A 28 6.08 4.89 -6.85
C LEU A 28 4.59 4.50 -6.78
N LEU A 29 3.68 5.41 -7.13
CA LEU A 29 2.26 5.13 -7.22
C LEU A 29 1.93 4.14 -8.36
N ALA A 30 2.61 4.25 -9.50
CA ALA A 30 2.46 3.31 -10.61
C ALA A 30 2.93 1.90 -10.25
N LEU A 31 3.99 1.77 -9.43
CA LEU A 31 4.44 0.48 -8.90
C LEU A 31 3.42 -0.13 -7.93
N ILE A 32 2.77 0.66 -7.08
CA ILE A 32 1.66 0.14 -6.26
C ILE A 32 0.52 -0.36 -7.17
N HIS A 33 0.25 0.36 -8.26
CA HIS A 33 -0.80 -0.02 -9.21
C HIS A 33 -0.46 -1.31 -9.99
N SER A 34 0.81 -1.62 -10.25
CA SER A 34 1.18 -2.90 -10.86
C SER A 34 0.82 -4.07 -9.96
N GLU A 35 1.12 -4.00 -8.65
CA GLU A 35 0.80 -5.11 -7.72
C GLU A 35 -0.72 -5.32 -7.61
N VAL A 36 -1.52 -4.24 -7.71
CA VAL A 36 -2.99 -4.33 -7.80
C VAL A 36 -3.43 -5.08 -9.07
N SER A 37 -2.74 -4.84 -10.19
CA SER A 37 -3.02 -5.51 -11.46
C SER A 37 -2.64 -6.98 -11.40
N GLU A 38 -1.51 -7.31 -10.77
CA GLU A 38 -1.04 -8.68 -10.54
C GLU A 38 -2.00 -9.45 -9.62
N ALA A 39 -2.49 -8.83 -8.55
CA ALA A 39 -3.54 -9.39 -7.70
C ALA A 39 -4.81 -9.72 -8.51
N LEU A 40 -5.26 -8.81 -9.40
CA LEU A 40 -6.40 -9.07 -10.28
C LEU A 40 -6.11 -10.21 -11.27
N GLU A 41 -4.88 -10.36 -11.74
CA GLU A 41 -4.52 -11.50 -12.58
C GLU A 41 -4.60 -12.83 -11.83
N ALA A 42 -4.07 -12.88 -10.61
CA ALA A 42 -4.09 -14.07 -9.76
C ALA A 42 -5.54 -14.51 -9.46
N ASP A 43 -6.41 -13.56 -9.08
CA ASP A 43 -7.83 -13.83 -8.82
C ASP A 43 -8.54 -14.40 -10.07
N ARG A 44 -8.32 -13.80 -11.25
CA ARG A 44 -8.90 -14.29 -12.52
C ARG A 44 -8.45 -15.72 -12.87
N ARG A 45 -7.27 -16.14 -12.41
CA ARG A 45 -6.72 -17.48 -12.62
C ARG A 45 -7.17 -18.48 -11.55
N GLY A 46 -7.84 -18.02 -10.49
CA GLY A 46 -8.16 -18.85 -9.32
C GLY A 46 -6.94 -19.20 -8.48
N ASP A 47 -5.86 -18.42 -8.60
CA ASP A 47 -4.62 -18.64 -7.85
C ASP A 47 -4.69 -17.88 -6.52
N HIS A 48 -5.25 -18.54 -5.50
CA HIS A 48 -5.47 -17.93 -4.20
C HIS A 48 -4.18 -17.67 -3.41
N GLU A 49 -3.14 -18.49 -3.62
CA GLU A 49 -1.84 -18.30 -2.97
C GLU A 49 -1.15 -17.06 -3.55
N ASN A 50 -1.06 -16.96 -4.88
CA ASN A 50 -0.49 -15.78 -5.52
C ASN A 50 -1.33 -14.54 -5.21
N PHE A 51 -2.67 -14.63 -5.19
CA PHE A 51 -3.51 -13.50 -4.83
C PHE A 51 -3.18 -12.92 -3.45
N ALA A 52 -2.94 -13.79 -2.45
CA ALA A 52 -2.55 -13.35 -1.11
C ALA A 52 -1.14 -12.72 -1.09
N GLU A 53 -0.21 -13.25 -1.87
CA GLU A 53 1.14 -12.70 -2.05
C GLU A 53 1.09 -11.30 -2.65
N GLU A 54 0.33 -11.09 -3.73
CA GLU A 54 0.19 -9.79 -4.37
C GLU A 54 -0.47 -8.74 -3.45
N LEU A 55 -1.43 -9.16 -2.61
CA LEU A 55 -1.99 -8.27 -1.60
C LEU A 55 -0.95 -7.84 -0.55
N ALA A 56 -0.01 -8.73 -0.20
CA ALA A 56 1.11 -8.39 0.67
C ALA A 56 2.06 -7.41 -0.03
N ASP A 57 2.33 -7.60 -1.32
CA ASP A 57 3.19 -6.70 -2.09
C ASP A 57 2.60 -5.30 -2.24
N ILE A 58 1.28 -5.17 -2.43
CA ILE A 58 0.59 -3.87 -2.37
C ILE A 58 0.90 -3.16 -1.03
N LEU A 59 0.79 -3.88 0.10
CA LEU A 59 1.09 -3.31 1.41
C LEU A 59 2.56 -2.93 1.55
N ILE A 60 3.49 -3.78 1.10
CA ILE A 60 4.93 -3.52 1.16
C ILE A 60 5.29 -2.28 0.33
N ARG A 61 4.72 -2.11 -0.87
CA ARG A 61 4.94 -0.90 -1.69
C ARG A 61 4.41 0.36 -1.03
N VAL A 62 3.23 0.28 -0.41
CA VAL A 62 2.67 1.40 0.37
C VAL A 62 3.56 1.72 1.58
N PHE A 63 4.06 0.69 2.27
CA PHE A 63 4.93 0.82 3.42
C PHE A 63 6.27 1.44 3.07
N ASP A 64 6.91 0.99 1.98
CA ASP A 64 8.13 1.57 1.42
C ASP A 64 7.93 3.05 1.07
N LEU A 65 6.87 3.38 0.32
CA LEU A 65 6.53 4.76 -0.02
C LEU A 65 6.35 5.63 1.23
N CYS A 66 5.65 5.14 2.25
CA CYS A 66 5.43 5.88 3.48
C CYS A 66 6.73 6.05 4.28
N GLY A 67 7.57 5.02 4.38
CA GLY A 67 8.87 5.11 5.02
C GLY A 67 9.81 6.09 4.31
N ALA A 68 9.85 6.05 2.97
CA ALA A 68 10.67 6.96 2.16
C ALA A 68 10.25 8.43 2.26
N LYS A 69 8.96 8.70 2.51
CA LYS A 69 8.40 10.05 2.62
C LYS A 69 8.14 10.52 4.05
N ASP A 70 8.54 9.74 5.06
CA ASP A 70 8.30 10.02 6.48
C ASP A 70 6.80 10.26 6.80
N ILE A 71 5.92 9.41 6.23
CA ILE A 71 4.48 9.48 6.44
C ILE A 71 4.08 8.58 7.63
N ASP A 72 3.43 9.17 8.63
CA ASP A 72 2.80 8.44 9.74
C ASP A 72 1.51 7.75 9.28
N LEU A 73 1.69 6.62 8.57
CA LEU A 73 0.60 5.83 8.00
C LEU A 73 -0.30 5.25 9.10
N GLU A 74 0.27 4.83 10.23
CA GLU A 74 -0.48 4.27 11.35
C GLU A 74 -1.52 5.27 11.88
N LYS A 75 -1.10 6.51 12.14
CA LYS A 75 -2.01 7.58 12.55
C LYS A 75 -3.04 7.89 11.47
N ALA A 76 -2.65 7.92 10.20
CA ALA A 76 -3.55 8.20 9.09
C ALA A 76 -4.65 7.13 8.96
N VAL A 77 -4.28 5.85 9.07
CA VAL A 77 -5.21 4.70 9.04
C VAL A 77 -6.16 4.76 10.23
N ILE A 78 -5.66 4.87 11.46
CA ILE A 78 -6.49 4.94 12.68
C ILE A 78 -7.49 6.10 12.57
N SER A 79 -7.01 7.29 12.23
CA SER A 79 -7.84 8.49 12.09
C SER A 79 -8.88 8.35 10.98
N LYS A 80 -8.57 7.60 9.90
CA LYS A 80 -9.51 7.34 8.81
C LYS A 80 -10.57 6.32 9.20
N MET A 81 -10.17 5.25 9.90
CA MET A 81 -11.08 4.22 10.40
C MET A 81 -12.09 4.79 11.39
N GLU A 82 -11.66 5.61 12.35
CA GLU A 82 -12.57 6.28 13.29
C GLU A 82 -13.56 7.20 12.57
N ARG A 83 -13.09 8.00 11.61
CA ARG A 83 -13.99 8.80 10.77
C ARG A 83 -14.96 7.97 9.95
N ASN A 84 -14.57 6.77 9.50
CA ASN A 84 -15.44 5.89 8.72
C ASN A 84 -16.52 5.24 9.59
N LYS A 85 -16.24 4.92 10.86
CA LYS A 85 -17.25 4.40 11.82
C LYS A 85 -18.41 5.38 12.03
N GLY A 86 -18.12 6.68 12.01
CA GLY A 86 -19.13 7.74 12.14
C GLY A 86 -19.94 8.03 10.87
N ARG A 87 -19.66 7.36 9.74
CA ARG A 87 -20.40 7.60 8.49
C ARG A 87 -21.72 6.85 8.50
N SER A 88 -22.76 7.51 8.01
CA SER A 88 -24.03 6.84 7.71
C SER A 88 -23.84 5.74 6.66
N TYR A 89 -24.75 4.78 6.63
CA TYR A 89 -24.77 3.73 5.62
C TYR A 89 -24.73 4.32 4.20
N LYS A 90 -23.76 3.88 3.38
CA LYS A 90 -23.50 4.38 2.01
C LYS A 90 -23.41 5.92 1.91
N HIS A 91 -22.77 6.58 2.88
CA HIS A 91 -22.58 8.03 2.87
C HIS A 91 -21.93 8.50 1.55
N GLY A 92 -22.65 9.32 0.79
CA GLY A 92 -22.17 9.94 -0.45
C GLY A 92 -22.65 9.30 -1.77
N GLY A 93 -23.49 8.25 -1.73
CA GLY A 93 -24.17 7.72 -2.93
C GLY A 93 -23.24 7.26 -4.06
N LYS A 94 -21.95 7.06 -3.79
CA LYS A 94 -20.98 6.64 -4.81
C LYS A 94 -21.20 5.17 -5.11
N ALA A 95 -21.45 4.87 -6.39
CA ALA A 95 -21.85 3.56 -6.92
C ALA A 95 -20.65 2.77 -7.46
N TYR A 96 -19.52 2.83 -6.77
CA TYR A 96 -18.39 1.93 -7.00
C TYR A 96 -18.19 1.04 -5.78
#